data_AF-A0A9W8N8H2-F1
#
_entry.id   AF-A0A9W8N8H2-F1
#
_cell.length_a   1.000
_cell.length_b   1.000
_cell.length_c   1.000
_cell.angle_alpha   90.00
_cell.angle_beta   90.00
_cell.angle_gamma   90.00
#
_symmetry.space_group_name_H-M   'P 1'
#
loop_
_entity.id
_entity.type
_entity.pdbx_description
1 polymer ?
#
loop_
_entity_poly.entity_id
_entity_poly.type
_entity_poly.pdbx_seq_one_letter_code
_entity_poly.pdbx_strand_id
1 'polypeptide(L)'
;MARTRASKGSDSTAKADNSAATSASKSRYTISQPSQNPPKVFILPKKATDDARIVSLLHPRYAKPTRYLVCPTTGFYEFTRIAAPKSTPRSWLIQTNDEKHEGADGDTCSKPAGKDADSFGTYVTNGAELFVATPIDPLFLVLPTLLDPSSKSKKRRYISGDDHFERIEEESPHLWEILRWGEGRIRELLEARLGAVCETVEAGDERMFRFSEDKLTSEILGKARRMSARPLPQSMEEKFVVKPLEAPMLGLKREASTITATAPR
;
A
#
# COMPACT_ATOMS: atom_id res chain seq x y z
N MET A 1 27.35 -41.87 36.77
CA MET A 1 28.30 -42.41 35.76
C MET A 1 27.69 -42.14 34.38
N ALA A 2 28.35 -41.60 33.36
CA ALA A 2 29.65 -40.99 33.18
C ALA A 2 29.50 -39.90 32.08
N ARG A 3 30.10 -38.73 32.29
CA ARG A 3 30.34 -37.71 31.26
C ARG A 3 31.58 -38.13 30.48
N THR A 4 31.58 -37.99 29.17
CA THR A 4 32.81 -37.89 28.37
C THR A 4 32.73 -36.68 27.44
N ARG A 5 33.86 -35.97 27.33
CA ARG A 5 34.03 -34.63 26.76
C ARG A 5 35.27 -34.65 25.85
N ALA A 6 35.22 -33.86 24.77
CA ALA A 6 36.36 -33.31 23.99
C ALA A 6 37.06 -34.28 22.98
N SER A 7 37.68 -33.88 21.86
CA SER A 7 38.06 -32.56 21.32
C SER A 7 38.45 -32.62 19.81
N LYS A 8 38.22 -31.50 19.10
CA LYS A 8 38.98 -30.84 18.00
C LYS A 8 39.66 -31.64 16.86
N GLY A 9 39.40 -31.15 15.65
CA GLY A 9 40.35 -31.08 14.53
C GLY A 9 39.74 -30.23 13.39
N SER A 10 40.28 -29.03 13.13
CA SER A 10 40.01 -28.25 11.93
C SER A 10 40.89 -28.76 10.79
N ASP A 11 40.38 -28.77 9.56
CA ASP A 11 40.87 -27.91 8.48
C ASP A 11 40.12 -28.16 7.17
N SER A 12 40.10 -27.09 6.39
CA SER A 12 39.65 -26.90 5.01
C SER A 12 39.97 -28.06 4.05
N THR A 13 39.14 -28.29 3.03
CA THR A 13 39.31 -27.80 1.63
C THR A 13 38.30 -28.49 0.68
N ALA A 14 37.75 -27.72 -0.27
CA ALA A 14 37.27 -28.08 -1.62
C ALA A 14 36.23 -29.21 -1.87
N LYS A 15 35.01 -28.77 -2.22
CA LYS A 15 34.31 -28.96 -3.51
C LYS A 15 34.54 -30.27 -4.29
N ALA A 16 33.53 -31.16 -4.31
CA ALA A 16 33.16 -31.94 -5.49
C ALA A 16 31.73 -32.52 -5.34
N ASP A 17 31.08 -32.66 -6.48
CA ASP A 17 29.71 -33.06 -6.77
C ASP A 17 29.03 -34.05 -5.81
N ASN A 18 27.77 -33.74 -5.49
CA ASN A 18 26.78 -34.80 -5.29
C ASN A 18 25.44 -34.39 -5.90
N SER A 19 25.23 -34.89 -7.11
CA SER A 19 23.93 -35.03 -7.75
C SER A 19 23.04 -35.91 -6.86
N ALA A 20 22.25 -35.28 -5.99
CA ALA A 20 21.13 -35.93 -5.33
C ALA A 20 19.88 -35.71 -6.18
N ALA A 21 19.61 -36.71 -7.03
CA ALA A 21 18.43 -36.84 -7.85
C ALA A 21 17.15 -36.61 -7.01
N THR A 22 16.50 -35.47 -7.24
CA THR A 22 15.11 -35.27 -6.84
C THR A 22 14.24 -35.92 -7.90
N SER A 23 13.41 -36.87 -7.47
CA SER A 23 12.50 -37.65 -8.30
C SER A 23 11.67 -36.77 -9.24
N ALA A 24 12.07 -36.74 -10.52
CA ALA A 24 11.34 -36.06 -11.57
C ALA A 24 9.97 -36.73 -11.77
N SER A 25 8.93 -36.08 -11.25
CA SER A 25 7.56 -36.27 -11.72
C SER A 25 7.54 -36.01 -13.23
N LYS A 26 7.43 -37.07 -14.04
CA LYS A 26 7.31 -36.97 -15.50
C LYS A 26 5.90 -36.51 -15.85
N SER A 27 5.66 -35.21 -15.82
CA SER A 27 4.45 -34.66 -16.44
C SER A 27 4.52 -34.90 -17.95
N ARG A 28 3.45 -35.44 -18.56
CA ARG A 28 3.34 -35.59 -20.03
C ARG A 28 3.28 -34.24 -20.76
N TYR A 29 3.17 -33.16 -20.02
CA TYR A 29 3.07 -31.80 -20.52
C TYR A 29 4.28 -31.00 -20.07
N THR A 30 4.97 -30.41 -21.05
CA THR A 30 6.03 -29.43 -20.83
C THR A 30 5.36 -28.07 -20.70
N ILE A 31 5.37 -27.49 -19.51
CA ILE A 31 4.88 -26.13 -19.29
C ILE A 31 5.95 -25.16 -19.79
N SER A 32 5.53 -24.15 -20.56
CA SER A 32 6.42 -23.06 -20.99
C SER A 32 7.08 -22.38 -19.79
N GLN A 33 8.32 -21.91 -19.96
CA GLN A 33 9.00 -21.23 -18.87
C GLN A 33 8.20 -20.02 -18.37
N PRO A 34 8.14 -19.78 -17.04
CA PRO A 34 7.45 -18.63 -16.50
C PRO A 34 8.08 -17.35 -17.05
N SER A 35 7.26 -16.39 -17.48
CA SER A 35 7.78 -15.12 -17.95
C SER A 35 8.48 -14.37 -16.80
N GLN A 36 9.56 -13.65 -17.13
CA GLN A 36 10.33 -12.89 -16.13
C GLN A 36 9.53 -11.69 -15.57
N ASN A 37 8.65 -11.11 -16.37
CA ASN A 37 7.79 -9.98 -16.00
C ASN A 37 6.34 -10.29 -16.38
N PRO A 38 5.60 -11.04 -15.54
CA PRO A 38 4.20 -11.34 -15.83
C PRO A 38 3.38 -10.05 -15.76
N PRO A 39 2.34 -9.93 -16.60
CA PRO A 39 1.44 -8.81 -16.54
C PRO A 39 0.70 -8.75 -15.20
N LYS A 40 0.35 -7.53 -14.81
CA LYS A 40 -0.34 -7.23 -13.55
C LYS A 40 -1.65 -6.53 -13.85
N VAL A 41 -2.69 -6.89 -13.09
CA VAL A 41 -4.02 -6.32 -13.24
C VAL A 41 -4.16 -5.12 -12.30
N PHE A 42 -4.48 -3.96 -12.87
CA PHE A 42 -4.71 -2.72 -12.14
C PHE A 42 -6.15 -2.23 -12.35
N ILE A 43 -6.76 -1.71 -11.29
CA ILE A 43 -7.98 -0.90 -11.35
C ILE A 43 -7.57 0.54 -11.10
N LEU A 44 -7.68 1.36 -12.15
CA LEU A 44 -7.31 2.77 -12.11
C LEU A 44 -8.55 3.67 -11.97
N PRO A 45 -8.42 4.85 -11.35
CA PRO A 45 -9.53 5.81 -11.27
C PRO A 45 -9.84 6.36 -12.67
N LYS A 46 -11.13 6.43 -13.03
CA LYS A 46 -11.58 7.02 -14.31
C LYS A 46 -11.17 8.47 -14.52
N LYS A 47 -10.85 9.17 -13.43
CA LYS A 47 -10.45 10.59 -13.44
C LYS A 47 -8.94 10.77 -13.62
N ALA A 48 -8.13 9.71 -13.53
CA ALA A 48 -6.70 9.80 -13.75
C ALA A 48 -6.42 10.10 -15.23
N THR A 49 -5.48 11.01 -15.50
CA THR A 49 -5.06 11.39 -16.84
C THR A 49 -3.90 10.52 -17.33
N ASP A 50 -3.59 10.59 -18.62
CA ASP A 50 -2.48 9.84 -19.23
C ASP A 50 -1.10 10.30 -18.72
N ASP A 51 -1.03 11.48 -18.12
CA ASP A 51 0.15 12.00 -17.44
C ASP A 51 0.35 11.38 -16.05
N ALA A 52 -0.55 10.53 -15.58
CA ALA A 52 -0.37 9.84 -14.32
C ALA A 52 0.84 8.89 -14.39
N ARG A 53 1.61 8.86 -13.30
CA ARG A 53 2.82 8.03 -13.19
C ARG A 53 2.79 7.22 -11.90
N ILE A 54 3.39 6.03 -11.96
CA ILE A 54 3.60 5.19 -10.79
C ILE A 54 4.94 5.57 -10.17
N VAL A 55 4.90 6.00 -8.91
CA VAL A 55 6.04 6.50 -8.16
C VAL A 55 6.23 5.72 -6.87
N SER A 56 7.46 5.68 -6.36
CA SER A 56 7.77 5.02 -5.09
C SER A 56 7.95 6.07 -4.01
N LEU A 57 7.05 6.08 -3.02
CA LEU A 57 7.08 6.98 -1.86
C LEU A 57 7.10 6.18 -0.56
N LEU A 58 7.56 6.79 0.52
CA LEU A 58 7.52 6.15 1.84
C LEU A 58 6.08 6.06 2.35
N HIS A 59 5.71 4.89 2.85
CA HIS A 59 4.40 4.71 3.43
C HIS A 59 4.31 5.42 4.78
N PRO A 60 3.27 6.23 5.03
CA PRO A 60 3.23 7.14 6.16
C PRO A 60 3.15 6.47 7.54
N ARG A 61 2.69 5.21 7.60
CA ARG A 61 2.62 4.43 8.84
C ARG A 61 3.91 3.70 9.23
N TYR A 62 4.69 3.25 8.25
CA TYR A 62 5.77 2.29 8.49
C TYR A 62 7.08 2.62 7.76
N ALA A 63 7.15 3.78 7.08
CA ALA A 63 8.34 4.32 6.43
C ALA A 63 9.04 3.33 5.48
N LYS A 64 8.27 2.47 4.80
CA LYS A 64 8.81 1.58 3.75
C LYS A 64 8.43 2.11 2.38
N PRO A 65 9.31 1.99 1.37
CA PRO A 65 8.97 2.35 0.00
C PRO A 65 7.76 1.55 -0.50
N THR A 66 6.75 2.27 -0.96
CA THR A 66 5.50 1.72 -1.51
C THR A 66 5.12 2.47 -2.76
N ARG A 67 4.39 1.81 -3.67
CA ARG A 67 4.01 2.39 -4.95
C ARG A 67 2.71 3.17 -4.82
N TYR A 68 2.71 4.37 -5.37
CA TYR A 68 1.55 5.24 -5.51
C TYR A 68 1.35 5.58 -6.98
N LEU A 69 0.11 5.83 -7.37
CA LEU A 69 -0.21 6.45 -8.65
C LEU A 69 -0.41 7.95 -8.37
N VAL A 70 0.34 8.80 -9.05
CA VAL A 70 0.22 10.25 -8.93
C VAL A 70 -0.22 10.81 -10.25
N CYS A 71 -1.34 11.53 -10.21
CA CYS A 71 -1.90 12.24 -11.34
C CYS A 71 -1.73 13.75 -11.08
N PRO A 72 -1.09 14.51 -11.98
CA PRO A 72 -0.86 15.95 -11.78
C PRO A 72 -2.15 16.75 -11.55
N THR A 73 -3.28 16.27 -12.09
CA THR A 73 -4.57 16.96 -12.02
C THR A 73 -5.42 16.50 -10.84
N THR A 74 -5.42 15.20 -10.52
CA THR A 74 -6.35 14.62 -9.53
C THR A 74 -5.71 14.23 -8.21
N GLY A 75 -4.38 14.26 -8.11
CA GLY A 75 -3.63 14.03 -6.88
C GLY A 75 -3.11 12.59 -6.72
N PHE A 76 -3.09 12.13 -5.47
CA PHE A 76 -2.42 10.91 -5.05
C PHE A 76 -3.39 9.73 -4.88
N TYR A 77 -2.96 8.56 -5.33
CA TYR A 77 -3.67 7.30 -5.14
C TYR A 77 -2.73 6.23 -4.61
N GLU A 78 -3.15 5.52 -3.57
CA GLU A 78 -2.42 4.37 -3.02
C GLU A 78 -2.83 3.08 -3.73
N PHE A 79 -1.87 2.17 -3.96
CA PHE A 79 -2.20 0.84 -4.48
C PHE A 79 -2.51 -0.13 -3.35
N THR A 80 -3.77 -0.55 -3.26
CA THR A 80 -4.17 -1.66 -2.39
C THR A 80 -4.06 -2.98 -3.16
N ARG A 81 -3.21 -3.90 -2.67
CA ARG A 81 -3.07 -5.23 -3.25
C ARG A 81 -4.11 -6.19 -2.68
N ILE A 82 -5.02 -6.66 -3.52
CA ILE A 82 -5.94 -7.76 -3.24
C ILE A 82 -5.31 -9.03 -3.79
N ALA A 83 -4.95 -9.95 -2.89
CA ALA A 83 -4.37 -11.23 -3.26
C ALA A 83 -5.20 -12.38 -2.68
N ALA A 84 -5.27 -13.48 -3.42
CA ALA A 84 -5.91 -14.69 -2.94
C ALA A 84 -5.19 -15.25 -1.69
N PRO A 85 -5.94 -15.84 -0.73
CA PRO A 85 -5.33 -16.57 0.38
C PRO A 85 -4.40 -17.68 -0.14
N LYS A 86 -3.25 -17.87 0.50
CA LYS A 86 -2.29 -18.94 0.12
C LYS A 86 -2.91 -20.35 0.18
N SER A 87 -3.98 -20.53 0.97
CA SER A 87 -4.72 -21.78 1.10
C SER A 87 -5.63 -22.09 -0.09
N THR A 88 -5.97 -21.11 -0.92
CA THR A 88 -6.89 -21.28 -2.05
C THR A 88 -6.25 -20.64 -3.29
N PRO A 89 -5.45 -21.39 -4.06
CA PRO A 89 -4.75 -20.85 -5.22
C PRO A 89 -5.75 -20.33 -6.26
N ARG A 90 -5.47 -19.14 -6.79
CA ARG A 90 -6.27 -18.48 -7.84
C ARG A 90 -5.33 -17.87 -8.86
N SER A 91 -5.74 -17.88 -10.13
CA SER A 91 -5.02 -17.34 -11.29
C SER A 91 -5.93 -16.42 -12.10
N TRP A 92 -5.36 -15.57 -12.95
CA TRP A 92 -6.09 -14.84 -13.98
C TRP A 92 -5.80 -15.45 -15.36
N LEU A 93 -6.85 -15.56 -16.18
CA LEU A 93 -6.73 -15.66 -17.63
C LEU A 93 -6.95 -14.26 -18.18
N ILE A 94 -5.92 -13.67 -18.75
CA ILE A 94 -5.95 -12.34 -19.34
C ILE A 94 -5.96 -12.53 -20.85
N GLN A 95 -6.99 -12.02 -21.51
CA GLN A 95 -7.10 -11.99 -22.95
C GLN A 95 -7.35 -10.54 -23.34
N THR A 96 -6.54 -10.00 -24.26
CA THR A 96 -6.89 -8.76 -24.94
C THR A 96 -7.48 -9.15 -26.28
N ASN A 97 -8.67 -8.65 -26.57
CA ASN A 97 -9.21 -8.76 -27.91
C ASN A 97 -8.61 -7.61 -28.71
N ASP A 98 -7.84 -7.92 -29.76
CA ASP A 98 -7.39 -6.95 -30.76
C ASP A 98 -8.56 -6.48 -31.64
N GLU A 99 -9.71 -6.18 -31.04
CA GLU A 99 -10.78 -5.49 -31.74
C GLU A 99 -10.43 -4.02 -31.77
N LYS A 100 -9.76 -3.62 -32.85
CA LYS A 100 -9.85 -2.26 -33.37
C LYS A 100 -11.34 -1.92 -33.38
N HIS A 101 -11.74 -1.03 -32.48
CA HIS A 101 -13.05 -0.45 -32.49
C HIS A 101 -13.14 0.43 -33.75
N GLU A 102 -13.54 -0.15 -34.88
CA GLU A 102 -14.01 0.59 -36.05
C GLU A 102 -15.34 1.24 -35.67
N GLY A 103 -15.25 2.33 -34.92
CA GLY A 103 -16.30 3.33 -34.82
C GLY A 103 -16.19 4.24 -36.04
N ALA A 104 -17.23 4.24 -36.86
CA ALA A 104 -17.42 5.16 -37.96
C ALA A 104 -17.25 6.62 -37.51
N ASP A 105 -16.21 7.28 -38.00
CA ASP A 105 -16.28 8.59 -38.65
C ASP A 105 -14.91 8.89 -39.25
N GLY A 106 -14.89 9.09 -40.57
CA GLY A 106 -13.67 9.34 -41.32
C GLY A 106 -13.20 10.78 -41.14
N ASP A 107 -11.94 10.95 -40.74
CA ASP A 107 -11.03 11.85 -41.46
C ASP A 107 -9.54 11.55 -41.13
N THR A 108 -8.84 11.14 -42.17
CA THR A 108 -7.43 11.34 -42.53
C THR A 108 -6.37 11.66 -41.45
N CYS A 109 -5.53 10.64 -41.22
CA CYS A 109 -4.06 10.69 -41.18
C CYS A 109 -3.34 11.28 -39.93
N SER A 110 -2.96 10.37 -39.03
CA SER A 110 -1.61 10.37 -38.47
C SER A 110 -1.13 8.93 -38.26
N LYS A 111 0.00 8.60 -38.89
CA LYS A 111 0.69 7.30 -38.88
C LYS A 111 0.91 6.76 -37.45
N PRO A 112 0.91 5.44 -37.24
CA PRO A 112 1.20 4.85 -35.94
C PRO A 112 2.68 5.07 -35.60
N ALA A 113 2.94 5.93 -34.64
CA ALA A 113 4.26 6.03 -34.02
C ALA A 113 4.37 4.92 -32.96
N GLY A 114 5.41 4.08 -33.09
CA GLY A 114 5.85 3.13 -32.06
C GLY A 114 5.53 1.66 -32.36
N LYS A 115 6.51 0.93 -32.92
CA LYS A 115 6.52 -0.52 -33.09
C LYS A 115 6.84 -1.25 -31.76
N ASP A 116 6.14 -0.93 -30.67
CA ASP A 116 6.39 -1.54 -29.34
C ASP A 116 5.10 -2.03 -28.64
N ALA A 117 3.95 -1.97 -29.31
CA ALA A 117 2.76 -2.68 -28.86
C ALA A 117 2.79 -4.09 -29.46
N ASP A 118 3.63 -4.97 -28.91
CA ASP A 118 3.40 -6.42 -29.04
C ASP A 118 1.95 -6.66 -28.64
N SER A 119 1.13 -7.12 -29.60
CA SER A 119 -0.25 -7.54 -29.37
C SER A 119 -0.27 -8.37 -28.10
N PHE A 120 -0.95 -7.88 -27.06
CA PHE A 120 -0.87 -8.47 -25.74
C PHE A 120 -1.59 -9.81 -25.77
N GLY A 121 -0.86 -10.88 -26.05
CA GLY A 121 -1.41 -12.21 -26.24
C GLY A 121 -2.10 -12.74 -24.99
N THR A 122 -2.90 -13.80 -25.16
CA THR A 122 -3.56 -14.47 -24.05
C THR A 122 -2.53 -14.97 -23.02
N TYR A 123 -2.68 -14.57 -21.77
CA TYR A 123 -1.72 -14.84 -20.70
C TYR A 123 -2.42 -15.46 -19.48
N VAL A 124 -1.79 -16.46 -18.86
CA VAL A 124 -2.25 -17.04 -17.59
C VAL A 124 -1.28 -16.68 -16.49
N THR A 125 -1.74 -15.95 -15.47
CA THR A 125 -0.92 -15.60 -14.31
C THR A 125 -0.96 -16.69 -13.25
N ASN A 126 0.17 -16.96 -12.58
CA ASN A 126 0.21 -17.92 -11.46
C ASN A 126 -0.55 -17.38 -10.23
N GLY A 127 -0.63 -16.05 -10.07
CA GLY A 127 -1.33 -15.41 -8.96
C GLY A 127 -2.51 -14.56 -9.43
N ALA A 128 -3.59 -14.56 -8.65
CA ALA A 128 -4.71 -13.65 -8.78
C ALA A 128 -4.48 -12.35 -7.99
N GLU A 129 -3.35 -11.67 -8.24
CA GLU A 129 -3.10 -10.35 -7.66
C GLU A 129 -3.86 -9.29 -8.44
N LEU A 130 -4.57 -8.43 -7.72
CA LEU A 130 -5.30 -7.29 -8.22
C LEU A 130 -4.85 -6.04 -7.46
N PHE A 131 -4.43 -5.00 -8.17
CA PHE A 131 -4.00 -3.75 -7.57
C PHE A 131 -5.05 -2.68 -7.80
N VAL A 132 -5.59 -2.09 -6.73
CA VAL A 132 -6.62 -1.06 -6.81
C VAL A 132 -6.01 0.28 -6.40
N ALA A 133 -6.07 1.27 -7.28
CA ALA A 133 -5.65 2.64 -6.97
C ALA A 133 -6.80 3.37 -6.24
N THR A 134 -6.67 3.49 -4.92
CA THR A 134 -7.63 4.20 -4.07
C THR A 134 -7.14 5.61 -3.76
N PRO A 135 -8.01 6.63 -3.77
CA PRO A 135 -7.60 7.99 -3.45
C PRO A 135 -7.12 8.06 -2.00
N ILE A 136 -5.92 8.61 -1.79
CA ILE A 136 -5.34 8.83 -0.47
C ILE A 136 -5.30 10.34 -0.20
N ASP A 137 -5.53 10.73 1.05
CA ASP A 137 -5.30 12.12 1.43
C ASP A 137 -3.79 12.40 1.53
N PRO A 138 -3.26 13.33 0.72
CA PRO A 138 -1.84 13.74 0.74
C PRO A 138 -1.35 14.20 2.12
N LEU A 139 -2.24 14.64 3.01
CA LEU A 139 -1.88 15.03 4.38
C LEU A 139 -1.06 13.93 5.07
N PHE A 140 -1.45 12.67 4.87
CA PHE A 140 -0.73 11.56 5.51
C PHE A 140 0.68 11.39 4.98
N LEU A 141 0.96 11.77 3.72
CA LEU A 141 2.30 11.69 3.15
C LEU A 141 3.23 12.77 3.71
N VAL A 142 2.70 13.95 4.04
CA VAL A 142 3.48 15.07 4.62
C VAL A 142 3.61 14.95 6.14
N LEU A 143 2.65 14.34 6.81
CA LEU A 143 2.60 14.28 8.27
C LEU A 143 3.90 13.74 8.94
N PRO A 144 4.58 12.69 8.42
CA PRO A 144 5.83 12.20 8.99
C PRO A 144 6.91 13.27 9.11
N THR A 145 6.98 14.24 8.19
CA THR A 145 8.04 15.27 8.21
C THR A 145 7.72 16.46 9.12
N LEU A 146 6.47 16.58 9.58
CA LEU A 146 6.05 17.60 10.55
C LEU A 146 6.32 17.19 11.99
N LEU A 147 6.48 15.90 12.22
CA LEU A 147 6.65 15.30 13.53
C LEU A 147 8.12 14.89 13.69
N ASP A 148 8.99 15.85 14.01
CA ASP A 148 10.37 15.54 14.37
C ASP A 148 10.37 14.79 15.73
N PRO A 149 10.73 13.49 15.77
CA PRO A 149 10.74 12.72 17.02
C PRO A 149 11.80 13.23 18.01
N SER A 150 12.76 14.05 17.54
CA SER A 150 13.84 14.63 18.34
C SER A 150 13.41 15.90 19.09
N SER A 151 12.40 16.63 18.61
CA SER A 151 12.01 17.93 19.18
C SER A 151 11.02 17.80 20.34
N LYS A 152 11.42 17.15 21.44
CA LYS A 152 10.51 16.89 22.57
C LYS A 152 10.10 18.11 23.43
N SER A 153 10.68 19.32 23.27
CA SER A 153 10.35 20.40 24.23
C SER A 153 10.76 21.85 23.89
N LYS A 154 11.08 22.23 22.65
CA LYS A 154 11.38 23.64 22.34
C LYS A 154 10.47 24.15 21.23
N LYS A 155 9.68 25.19 21.56
CA LYS A 155 8.84 26.02 20.67
C LYS A 155 9.03 25.67 19.20
N ARG A 156 8.08 24.93 18.62
CA ARG A 156 8.07 24.63 17.18
C ARG A 156 8.09 25.96 16.44
N ARG A 157 9.14 26.17 15.65
CA ARG A 157 9.34 27.40 14.88
C ARG A 157 8.45 27.36 13.63
N TYR A 158 8.21 28.54 13.09
CA TYR A 158 7.68 28.68 11.74
C TYR A 158 8.77 28.25 10.75
N ILE A 159 8.40 27.38 9.82
CA ILE A 159 9.27 26.80 8.79
C ILE A 159 8.61 27.07 7.43
N SER A 160 9.39 27.35 6.40
CA SER A 160 8.85 27.58 5.05
C SER A 160 8.20 26.31 4.49
N GLY A 161 7.32 26.45 3.51
CA GLY A 161 6.79 25.29 2.77
C GLY A 161 7.91 24.49 2.09
N ASP A 162 8.91 25.19 1.53
CA ASP A 162 10.06 24.58 0.86
C ASP A 162 10.91 23.73 1.78
N ASP A 163 11.27 24.23 2.96
CA ASP A 163 12.05 23.49 3.96
C ASP A 163 11.34 22.19 4.39
N HIS A 164 10.00 22.21 4.43
CA HIS A 164 9.21 21.01 4.70
C HIS A 164 9.29 19.99 3.57
N PHE A 165 9.35 20.44 2.31
CA PHE A 165 9.48 19.57 1.14
C PHE A 165 10.90 19.05 0.94
N GLU A 166 11.93 19.85 1.22
CA GLU A 166 13.35 19.43 1.17
C GLU A 166 13.62 18.29 2.16
N ARG A 167 13.06 18.34 3.37
CA ARG A 167 13.16 17.21 4.31
C ARG A 167 12.54 15.92 3.75
N ILE A 168 11.48 16.03 2.95
CA ILE A 168 10.88 14.84 2.32
C ILE A 168 11.72 14.35 1.13
N GLU A 169 12.51 15.21 0.49
CA GLU A 169 13.45 14.82 -0.57
C GLU A 169 14.51 13.85 -0.04
N GLU A 170 15.10 14.17 1.12
CA GLU A 170 16.08 13.29 1.79
C GLU A 170 15.51 11.88 2.02
N GLU A 171 14.20 11.79 2.26
CA GLU A 171 13.49 10.55 2.53
C GLU A 171 12.93 9.86 1.27
N SER A 172 12.59 10.62 0.23
CA SER A 172 11.97 10.12 -1.00
C SER A 172 12.33 10.99 -2.22
N PRO A 173 13.31 10.58 -3.06
CA PRO A 173 13.79 11.40 -4.16
C PRO A 173 12.74 11.60 -5.27
N HIS A 174 11.75 10.69 -5.36
CA HIS A 174 10.66 10.80 -6.34
C HIS A 174 9.68 11.93 -6.00
N LEU A 175 9.62 12.41 -4.76
CA LEU A 175 8.65 13.45 -4.39
C LEU A 175 9.00 14.80 -5.02
N TRP A 176 10.28 15.15 -5.10
CA TRP A 176 10.69 16.42 -5.68
C TRP A 176 10.32 16.55 -7.16
N GLU A 177 10.48 15.46 -7.91
CA GLU A 177 10.05 15.42 -9.31
C GLU A 177 8.53 15.63 -9.44
N ILE A 178 7.75 14.99 -8.56
CA ILE A 178 6.30 15.11 -8.50
C ILE A 178 5.85 16.54 -8.19
N LEU A 179 6.55 17.25 -7.29
CA LEU A 179 6.22 18.64 -6.94
C LEU A 179 6.34 19.60 -8.14
N ARG A 180 7.20 19.27 -9.10
CA ARG A 180 7.40 20.05 -10.33
C ARG A 180 6.38 19.74 -11.42
N TRP A 181 5.59 18.68 -11.28
CA TRP A 181 4.59 18.29 -12.27
C TRP A 181 3.37 19.22 -12.26
N GLY A 182 2.70 19.31 -13.42
CA GLY A 182 1.38 19.93 -13.53
C GLY A 182 1.32 21.39 -13.11
N GLU A 183 2.36 22.17 -13.45
CA GLU A 183 2.47 23.61 -13.15
C GLU A 183 2.44 23.93 -11.65
N GLY A 184 2.82 22.98 -10.79
CA GLY A 184 2.85 23.18 -9.34
C GLY A 184 1.51 22.89 -8.63
N ARG A 185 0.48 22.39 -9.32
CA ARG A 185 -0.80 22.01 -8.67
C ARG A 185 -0.66 21.00 -7.54
N ILE A 186 0.27 20.05 -7.69
CA ILE A 186 0.53 19.06 -6.64
C ILE A 186 1.14 19.73 -5.40
N ARG A 187 2.03 20.69 -5.63
CA ARG A 187 2.62 21.51 -4.57
C ARG A 187 1.54 22.32 -3.85
N GLU A 188 0.69 23.04 -4.58
CA GLU A 188 -0.43 23.79 -4.02
C GLU A 188 -1.37 22.90 -3.18
N LEU A 189 -1.66 21.70 -3.66
CA LEU A 189 -2.47 20.71 -2.95
C LEU A 189 -1.80 20.25 -1.66
N LEU A 190 -0.49 20.04 -1.65
CA LEU A 190 0.26 19.67 -0.44
C LEU A 190 0.32 20.84 0.55
N GLU A 191 0.61 22.05 0.09
CA GLU A 191 0.62 23.26 0.92
C GLU A 191 -0.75 23.57 1.53
N ALA A 192 -1.83 23.42 0.76
CA ALA A 192 -3.19 23.60 1.26
C ALA A 192 -3.52 22.59 2.36
N ARG A 193 -3.06 21.34 2.22
CA ARG A 193 -3.25 20.29 3.24
C ARG A 193 -2.33 20.51 4.44
N LEU A 194 -1.14 21.08 4.23
CA LEU A 194 -0.25 21.50 5.30
C LEU A 194 -0.89 22.63 6.13
N GLY A 195 -1.49 23.64 5.49
CA GLY A 195 -2.20 24.74 6.16
C GLY A 195 -3.44 24.30 6.95
N ALA A 196 -4.03 23.14 6.62
CA ALA A 196 -5.12 22.57 7.41
C ALA A 196 -4.67 22.05 8.79
N VAL A 197 -3.41 21.62 8.91
CA VAL A 197 -2.84 21.06 10.15
C VAL A 197 -1.89 22.02 10.85
N CYS A 198 -1.27 22.93 10.12
CA CYS A 198 -0.36 23.93 10.65
C CYS A 198 -1.06 25.28 10.85
N GLU A 199 -0.55 26.08 11.77
CA GLU A 199 -0.77 27.52 11.78
C GLU A 199 0.07 28.14 10.66
N THR A 200 -0.59 28.96 9.84
CA THR A 200 0.00 29.61 8.67
C THR A 200 0.20 31.08 8.97
N VAL A 201 1.39 31.60 8.70
CA VAL A 201 1.70 33.03 8.74
C VAL A 201 2.34 33.40 7.41
N GLU A 202 1.88 34.50 6.82
CA GLU A 202 2.50 35.07 5.62
C GLU A 202 3.65 35.96 6.04
N ALA A 203 4.86 35.65 5.58
CA ALA A 203 6.07 36.40 5.87
C ALA A 203 6.70 36.83 4.55
N GLY A 204 6.26 37.98 4.02
CA GLY A 204 6.65 38.45 2.69
C GLY A 204 5.95 37.66 1.60
N ASP A 205 6.72 37.04 0.71
CA ASP A 205 6.22 36.24 -0.42
C ASP A 205 6.05 34.75 -0.09
N GLU A 206 6.45 34.31 1.11
CA GLU A 206 6.43 32.91 1.52
C GLU A 206 5.41 32.62 2.63
N ARG A 207 4.81 31.43 2.55
CA ARG A 207 3.96 30.89 3.62
C ARG A 207 4.82 30.10 4.59
N MET A 208 4.76 30.51 5.85
CA MET A 208 5.41 29.78 6.93
C MET A 208 4.39 28.96 7.72
N PHE A 209 4.79 27.75 8.09
CA PHE A 209 3.96 26.76 8.74
C PHE A 209 4.51 26.42 10.13
N ARG A 210 3.62 26.37 11.12
CA ARG A 210 3.90 25.87 12.46
C ARG A 210 2.93 24.75 12.78
N PHE A 211 3.42 23.54 13.03
CA PHE A 211 2.56 22.42 13.39
C PHE A 211 1.70 22.71 14.63
N SER A 212 0.40 22.43 14.54
CA SER A 212 -0.56 22.55 15.63
C SER A 212 -1.26 21.22 15.88
N GLU A 213 -1.17 20.73 17.12
CA GLU A 213 -1.78 19.46 17.53
C GLU A 213 -3.31 19.54 17.57
N ASP A 214 -3.87 20.69 17.96
CA ASP A 214 -5.32 20.92 18.01
C ASP A 214 -5.93 20.84 16.61
N LYS A 215 -5.29 21.48 15.62
CA LYS A 215 -5.72 21.41 14.23
C LYS A 215 -5.62 19.99 13.68
N LEU A 216 -4.51 19.28 13.93
CA LEU A 216 -4.37 17.88 13.54
C LEU A 216 -5.51 17.02 14.09
N THR A 217 -5.78 17.16 15.39
CA THR A 217 -6.81 16.39 16.09
C THR A 217 -8.19 16.68 15.51
N SER A 218 -8.49 17.95 15.22
CA SER A 218 -9.74 18.36 14.58
C SER A 218 -9.91 17.77 13.16
N GLU A 219 -8.85 17.77 12.36
CA GLU A 219 -8.83 17.18 11.01
C GLU A 219 -9.01 15.66 11.04
N ILE A 220 -8.31 14.96 11.93
CA ILE A 220 -8.44 13.50 12.10
C ILE A 220 -9.85 13.14 12.58
N LEU A 221 -10.39 13.86 13.56
CA LEU A 221 -11.76 13.65 14.04
C LEU A 221 -12.78 13.91 12.93
N GLY A 222 -12.57 14.96 12.13
CA GLY A 222 -13.39 15.24 10.95
C GLY A 222 -13.35 14.11 9.92
N LYS A 223 -12.18 13.52 9.67
CA LYS A 223 -12.04 12.33 8.81
C LYS A 223 -12.77 11.13 9.38
N ALA A 224 -12.60 10.85 10.67
CA ALA A 224 -13.27 9.74 11.34
C ALA A 224 -14.81 9.87 11.25
N ARG A 225 -15.35 11.08 11.47
CA ARG A 225 -16.79 11.36 11.33
C ARG A 225 -17.28 11.20 9.89
N ARG A 226 -16.49 11.62 8.88
CA ARG A 226 -16.84 11.39 7.46
C ARG A 226 -16.82 9.90 7.12
N MET A 227 -15.89 9.15 7.69
CA MET A 227 -15.84 7.70 7.55
C MET A 227 -17.03 7.02 8.22
N SER A 228 -17.47 7.49 9.40
CA SER A 228 -18.65 6.92 10.08
C SER A 228 -19.97 7.28 9.42
N ALA A 229 -20.06 8.42 8.72
CA ALA A 229 -21.27 8.83 8.01
C ALA A 229 -21.61 7.93 6.81
N ARG A 230 -20.62 7.21 6.27
CA ARG A 230 -20.83 6.17 5.26
C ARG A 230 -20.80 4.81 5.98
N PRO A 231 -21.86 4.01 5.93
CA PRO A 231 -21.83 2.71 6.59
C PRO A 231 -20.68 1.88 6.01
N LEU A 232 -19.89 1.27 6.91
CA LEU A 232 -18.94 0.25 6.50
C LEU A 232 -19.75 -0.91 5.88
N PRO A 233 -19.18 -1.65 4.92
CA PRO A 233 -19.79 -2.89 4.47
C PRO A 233 -20.10 -3.79 5.68
N GLN A 234 -21.26 -4.42 5.70
CA GLN A 234 -21.76 -5.20 6.85
C GLN A 234 -20.72 -6.20 7.38
N SER A 235 -20.00 -6.89 6.50
CA SER A 235 -18.94 -7.83 6.88
C SER A 235 -17.76 -7.19 7.61
N MET A 236 -17.43 -5.93 7.29
CA MET A 236 -16.41 -5.15 7.99
C MET A 236 -16.94 -4.59 9.30
N GLU A 237 -18.18 -4.10 9.33
CA GLU A 237 -18.81 -3.62 10.56
C GLU A 237 -18.91 -4.74 11.61
N GLU A 238 -19.37 -5.92 11.22
CA GLU A 238 -19.42 -7.09 12.10
C GLU A 238 -18.03 -7.44 12.67
N LYS A 239 -16.99 -7.38 11.83
CA LYS A 239 -15.62 -7.75 12.21
C LYS A 239 -14.92 -6.71 13.08
N PHE A 240 -15.08 -5.43 12.77
CA PHE A 240 -14.30 -4.34 13.37
C PHE A 240 -15.06 -3.51 14.41
N VAL A 241 -16.39 -3.55 14.38
CA VAL A 241 -17.25 -2.78 15.30
C VAL A 241 -18.00 -3.73 16.23
N VAL A 242 -18.84 -4.61 15.68
CA VAL A 242 -19.75 -5.43 16.49
C VAL A 242 -18.98 -6.44 17.35
N LYS A 243 -18.15 -7.30 16.76
CA LYS A 243 -17.41 -8.33 17.52
C LYS A 243 -16.46 -7.75 18.58
N PRO A 244 -15.70 -6.67 18.31
CA PRO A 244 -14.84 -6.08 19.34
C PRO A 244 -15.62 -5.33 20.45
N LEU A 245 -16.81 -4.81 20.15
CA LEU A 245 -17.67 -4.10 21.13
C LEU A 245 -18.70 -5.03 21.80
N GLU A 246 -18.79 -6.29 21.37
CA GLU A 246 -19.62 -7.29 22.00
C GLU A 246 -19.14 -7.52 23.45
N ALA A 247 -20.05 -7.37 24.40
CA ALA A 247 -19.72 -7.49 25.81
C ALA A 247 -19.16 -8.91 26.08
N PRO A 248 -18.04 -9.04 26.83
CA PRO A 248 -17.54 -10.34 27.22
C PRO A 248 -18.63 -11.11 27.96
N MET A 249 -19.02 -12.26 27.44
CA MET A 249 -19.96 -13.17 28.09
C MET A 249 -19.34 -13.67 29.40
N LEU A 250 -19.59 -12.96 30.50
CA LEU A 250 -19.20 -13.38 31.84
C LEU A 250 -19.90 -14.71 32.12
N GLY A 251 -19.09 -15.77 32.22
CA GLY A 251 -19.57 -17.14 32.31
C GLY A 251 -20.62 -17.31 33.41
N LEU A 252 -21.76 -17.89 33.04
CA LEU A 252 -22.73 -18.41 34.00
C LEU A 252 -21.99 -19.32 34.98
N LYS A 253 -22.03 -18.96 36.27
CA LYS A 253 -21.54 -19.78 37.36
C LYS A 253 -22.36 -21.07 37.34
N ARG A 254 -21.71 -22.18 36.96
CA ARG A 254 -22.31 -23.51 36.96
C ARG A 254 -22.60 -23.86 38.42
N GLU A 255 -23.85 -23.71 38.86
CA GLU A 255 -24.25 -24.22 40.17
C GLU A 255 -24.08 -25.75 40.13
N ALA A 256 -23.18 -26.25 40.98
CA ALA A 256 -22.97 -27.67 41.15
C ALA A 256 -24.27 -28.27 41.69
N SER A 257 -25.01 -28.99 40.84
CA SER A 257 -26.10 -29.84 41.29
C SER A 257 -25.50 -30.97 42.12
N THR A 258 -25.54 -30.82 43.44
CA THR A 258 -25.22 -31.87 44.41
C THR A 258 -26.24 -33.00 44.24
N ILE A 259 -25.89 -34.03 43.48
CA ILE A 259 -26.65 -35.29 43.48
C ILE A 259 -26.13 -36.10 44.66
N THR A 260 -26.89 -36.10 45.76
CA THR A 260 -26.72 -36.99 46.90
C THR A 260 -26.93 -38.43 46.41
N ALA A 261 -25.85 -39.21 46.31
CA ALA A 261 -25.92 -40.64 46.06
C ALA A 261 -26.07 -41.37 47.41
N THR A 262 -27.28 -41.85 47.68
CA THR A 262 -27.60 -42.77 48.77
C THR A 262 -26.96 -44.14 48.48
N ALA A 263 -26.14 -44.65 49.41
CA ALA A 263 -25.49 -45.95 49.28
C ALA A 263 -26.46 -47.13 49.54
N PRO A 264 -26.35 -48.26 48.81
CA PRO A 264 -27.03 -49.50 49.16
C PRO A 264 -26.19 -50.37 50.09
N ARG A 265 -26.93 -51.21 50.85
CA ARG A 265 -26.54 -52.14 51.93
C ARG A 265 -25.27 -52.96 51.75
#